data_AF-A0A957A8T9-F1
#
_entry.id   AF-A0A957A8T9-F1
#
_cell.length_a   1.000
_cell.length_b   1.000
_cell.length_c   1.000
_cell.angle_alpha   90.00
_cell.angle_beta   90.00
_cell.angle_gamma   90.00
#
_symmetry.space_group_name_H-M   'P 1'
#
loop_
_entity.id
_entity.type
_entity.pdbx_description
1 polymer ?
#
loop_
_entity_poly.entity_id
_entity_poly.type
_entity_poly.pdbx_seq_one_letter_code
_entity_poly.pdbx_strand_id
1 'polypeptide(L)'
;RPWRHGQTNVAIGVAGMLPFRDYVGQRDLDGRELRVTTICVADEISGAAEMVMGKLDAIPVALVRGYEYDRGEGHATEIVREMALDLFP
;
A
#
# COMPACT_ATOMS: atom_id res chain seq x y z
N ARG A 1 7.47 9.72 8.06
CA ARG A 1 6.07 9.88 7.61
C ARG A 1 5.39 10.92 8.49
N PRO A 2 4.35 11.65 8.03
CA PRO A 2 3.78 12.79 8.75
C PRO A 2 3.52 12.48 10.23
N TRP A 3 4.04 13.37 11.09
CA TRP A 3 3.84 13.37 12.55
C TRP A 3 4.30 12.12 13.31
N ARG A 4 5.23 11.31 12.76
CA ARG A 4 5.76 10.11 13.43
C ARG A 4 7.28 10.00 13.31
N HIS A 5 7.93 9.59 14.40
CA HIS A 5 9.35 9.20 14.41
C HIS A 5 9.56 7.84 13.73
N GLY A 6 10.74 7.68 13.12
CA GLY A 6 11.16 6.45 12.43
C GLY A 6 10.80 6.41 10.94
N GLN A 7 11.37 5.41 10.26
CA GLN A 7 11.19 5.15 8.84
C GLN A 7 10.30 3.92 8.60
N THR A 8 9.68 3.87 7.43
CA THR A 8 9.02 2.67 6.88
C THR A 8 9.34 2.64 5.41
N ASN A 9 9.40 1.45 4.84
CA ASN A 9 9.49 1.30 3.40
C ASN A 9 8.12 1.63 2.78
N VAL A 10 8.15 2.10 1.53
CA VAL A 10 6.99 2.45 0.71
C VAL A 10 7.23 1.90 -0.69
N ALA A 11 6.15 1.63 -1.43
CA ALA A 11 6.22 1.19 -2.80
C ALA A 11 6.56 2.35 -3.73
N ILE A 12 7.57 2.16 -4.58
CA ILE A 12 7.92 3.10 -5.66
C ILE A 12 7.63 2.52 -7.05
N GLY A 13 7.18 1.27 -7.11
CA GLY A 13 6.89 0.51 -8.32
C GLY A 13 5.96 -0.66 -8.00
N VAL A 14 5.10 -1.01 -8.95
CA VAL A 14 4.11 -2.08 -8.85
C VAL A 14 3.94 -2.67 -10.25
N ALA A 15 3.74 -3.99 -10.34
CA ALA A 15 3.47 -4.69 -11.58
C ALA A 15 2.67 -5.97 -11.30
N GLY A 16 1.71 -6.29 -12.17
CA GLY A 16 0.88 -7.50 -12.06
C GLY A 16 -0.15 -7.49 -10.92
N MET A 17 -0.30 -6.38 -10.21
CA MET A 17 -1.29 -6.14 -9.18
C MET A 17 -1.79 -4.69 -9.21
N LEU A 18 -2.98 -4.45 -8.69
CA LEU A 18 -3.43 -3.11 -8.35
C LEU A 18 -2.78 -2.64 -7.04
N PRO A 19 -2.36 -1.37 -6.93
CA PRO A 19 -1.72 -0.87 -5.71
C PRO A 19 -2.68 -0.76 -4.52
N PHE A 20 -3.97 -0.66 -4.82
CA PHE A 20 -5.04 -0.46 -3.85
C PHE A 20 -5.99 -1.65 -3.78
N ARG A 21 -6.48 -1.93 -2.58
CA ARG A 21 -7.71 -2.67 -2.35
C ARG A 21 -8.82 -1.69 -2.02
N ASP A 22 -9.86 -1.68 -2.84
CA ASP A 22 -11.01 -0.80 -2.66
C ASP A 22 -12.17 -1.49 -1.95
N TYR A 23 -12.58 -0.93 -0.82
CA TYR A 23 -13.75 -1.37 -0.08
C TYR A 23 -14.94 -0.42 -0.27
N VAL A 24 -14.81 0.65 -1.05
CA VAL A 24 -15.90 1.60 -1.30
C VAL A 24 -17.10 0.87 -1.91
N GLY A 25 -18.28 1.09 -1.35
CA GLY A 25 -19.53 0.45 -1.76
C GLY A 25 -19.75 -0.96 -1.16
N GLN A 26 -18.75 -1.54 -0.49
CA GLN A 26 -18.93 -2.79 0.24
C GLN A 26 -19.63 -2.55 1.59
N ARG A 27 -20.20 -3.61 2.19
CA ARG A 27 -20.87 -3.54 3.49
C ARG A 27 -20.05 -4.18 4.60
N ASP A 28 -20.02 -3.53 5.76
CA ASP A 28 -19.45 -4.10 6.98
C ASP A 28 -20.37 -5.17 7.60
N LEU A 29 -19.94 -5.73 8.74
CA LEU A 29 -20.69 -6.76 9.47
C LEU A 29 -22.04 -6.25 10.03
N ASP A 30 -22.18 -4.95 10.22
CA ASP A 30 -23.42 -4.28 10.65
C ASP A 30 -24.29 -3.86 9.45
N GLY A 31 -23.88 -4.20 8.22
CA GLY A 31 -24.58 -3.86 6.99
C GLY A 31 -24.41 -2.39 6.54
N ARG A 32 -23.51 -1.62 7.14
CA ARG A 32 -23.24 -0.23 6.74
C ARG A 32 -22.29 -0.20 5.55
N GLU A 33 -22.55 0.70 4.62
CA GLU A 33 -21.71 0.89 3.44
C GLU A 33 -20.42 1.64 3.78
N LEU A 34 -19.28 1.09 3.34
CA LEU A 34 -17.97 1.71 3.44
C LEU A 34 -17.84 2.79 2.35
N ARG A 35 -17.63 4.05 2.76
CA ARG A 35 -17.63 5.20 1.84
C ARG A 35 -16.24 5.66 1.39
N VAL A 36 -15.22 5.49 2.22
CA VAL A 36 -13.86 6.01 1.99
C VAL A 36 -12.84 5.05 2.61
N THR A 37 -12.80 3.83 2.09
CA THR A 37 -11.92 2.79 2.62
C THR A 37 -11.15 2.17 1.48
N THR A 38 -10.03 2.79 1.11
CA THR A 38 -9.11 2.28 0.11
C THR A 38 -7.76 2.03 0.79
N ILE A 39 -7.29 0.79 0.73
CA ILE A 39 -6.05 0.38 1.40
C ILE A 39 -4.93 0.32 0.36
N CYS A 40 -3.82 1.00 0.58
CA CYS A 40 -2.63 0.88 -0.28
C CYS A 40 -1.84 -0.38 0.09
N VAL A 41 -2.27 -1.51 -0.48
CA VAL A 41 -1.69 -2.83 -0.25
C VAL A 41 -0.21 -2.89 -0.65
N ALA A 42 0.17 -2.16 -1.70
CA ALA A 42 1.57 -2.10 -2.14
C ALA A 42 2.50 -1.51 -1.06
N ASP A 43 2.06 -0.45 -0.36
CA ASP A 43 2.79 0.13 0.76
C ASP A 43 2.81 -0.78 1.99
N GLU A 44 1.71 -1.49 2.27
CA GLU A 44 1.67 -2.46 3.38
C GLU A 44 2.68 -3.60 3.16
N ILE A 45 2.73 -4.16 1.96
CA ILE A 45 3.71 -5.20 1.58
C ILE A 45 5.14 -4.65 1.69
N SER A 46 5.37 -3.45 1.16
CA SER A 46 6.70 -2.81 1.19
C SER A 46 7.16 -2.55 2.62
N GLY A 47 6.28 -2.03 3.48
CA GLY A 47 6.55 -1.82 4.89
C GLY A 47 6.85 -3.12 5.64
N ALA A 48 6.09 -4.19 5.36
CA ALA A 48 6.32 -5.49 5.98
C ALA A 48 7.66 -6.12 5.57
N ALA A 49 8.09 -5.91 4.31
CA ALA A 49 9.34 -6.43 3.80
C ALA A 49 10.57 -5.94 4.60
N GLU A 50 10.53 -4.72 5.15
CA GLU A 50 11.63 -4.19 5.98
C GLU A 50 11.97 -5.11 7.16
N MET A 51 10.98 -5.75 7.76
CA MET A 51 11.17 -6.61 8.94
C MET A 51 12.08 -7.81 8.68
N VAL A 52 12.19 -8.25 7.42
CA VAL A 52 13.01 -9.40 7.02
C VAL A 52 14.20 -9.01 6.16
N MET A 53 14.17 -7.82 5.55
CA MET A 53 15.27 -7.33 4.73
C MET A 53 16.39 -6.72 5.57
N GLY A 54 16.03 -5.94 6.60
CA GLY A 54 16.98 -5.19 7.43
C GLY A 54 17.79 -4.15 6.66
N LYS A 55 18.26 -3.10 7.36
CA LYS A 55 19.06 -2.04 6.71
C LYS A 55 20.51 -2.44 6.42
N LEU A 56 21.04 -3.42 7.14
CA LEU A 56 22.46 -3.81 7.10
C LEU A 56 22.67 -5.28 6.74
N ASP A 57 21.61 -6.07 6.65
CA ASP A 57 21.70 -7.54 6.52
C ASP A 57 21.96 -7.98 5.07
N ALA A 58 22.04 -7.02 4.13
CA ALA A 58 22.27 -7.26 2.71
C ALA A 58 21.25 -8.22 2.07
N ILE A 59 19.98 -8.14 2.50
CA ILE A 59 18.87 -8.91 1.94
C ILE A 59 18.03 -7.97 1.05
N PRO A 60 18.19 -8.02 -0.28
CA PRO A 60 17.54 -7.06 -1.20
C PRO A 60 16.14 -7.48 -1.65
N VAL A 61 15.69 -8.70 -1.33
CA VAL A 61 14.42 -9.25 -1.81
C VAL A 61 13.71 -9.98 -0.67
N ALA A 62 12.43 -9.69 -0.51
CA ALA A 62 11.50 -10.42 0.35
C ALA A 62 10.38 -11.05 -0.49
N LEU A 63 9.94 -12.25 -0.10
CA LEU A 63 8.81 -12.94 -0.74
C LEU A 63 7.63 -13.00 0.23
N VAL A 64 6.51 -12.40 -0.16
CA VAL A 64 5.22 -12.54 0.54
C VAL A 64 4.41 -13.64 -0.16
N ARG A 65 3.87 -14.58 0.61
CA ARG A 65 3.06 -15.71 0.11
C ARG A 65 1.78 -15.84 0.92
N GLY A 66 0.70 -16.27 0.25
CA GLY A 66 -0.59 -16.54 0.90
C GLY A 66 -1.47 -15.30 1.07
N TYR A 67 -1.01 -14.13 0.66
CA TYR A 67 -1.83 -12.93 0.58
C TYR A 67 -2.58 -12.92 -0.76
N GLU A 68 -3.91 -12.88 -0.71
CA GLU A 68 -4.74 -12.63 -1.89
C GLU A 68 -4.70 -11.15 -2.23
N TYR A 69 -4.46 -10.80 -3.50
CA TYR A 69 -4.41 -9.43 -4.00
C TYR A 69 -5.11 -9.34 -5.35
N ASP A 70 -5.57 -8.13 -5.69
CA ASP A 70 -6.23 -7.87 -6.95
C ASP A 70 -5.18 -7.77 -8.07
N ARG A 71 -5.25 -8.68 -9.04
CA ARG A 71 -4.35 -8.69 -10.20
C ARG A 71 -4.74 -7.58 -11.18
N GLY A 72 -3.75 -6.92 -11.77
CA GLY A 72 -4.00 -5.86 -12.76
C GLY A 72 -2.73 -5.15 -13.21
N GLU A 73 -2.91 -4.11 -14.03
CA GLU A 73 -1.85 -3.24 -14.53
C GLU A 73 -1.76 -1.97 -13.67
N GLY A 74 -1.44 -2.14 -12.39
CA GLY A 74 -1.26 -1.02 -11.48
C GLY A 74 0.04 -0.26 -11.71
N HIS A 75 0.04 1.03 -11.37
CA HIS A 75 1.17 1.95 -11.49
C HIS A 75 1.42 2.69 -10.17
N ALA A 76 2.70 2.92 -9.84
CA ALA A 76 3.06 3.66 -8.63
C ALA A 76 2.59 5.12 -8.65
N THR A 77 2.35 5.68 -9.83
CA THR A 77 1.76 7.02 -10.00
C THR A 77 0.35 7.13 -9.44
N GLU A 78 -0.40 6.02 -9.35
CA GLU A 78 -1.72 6.00 -8.73
C GLU A 78 -1.63 6.15 -7.20
N ILE A 79 -0.50 5.76 -6.60
CA ILE A 79 -0.26 5.90 -5.14
C ILE A 79 0.01 7.37 -4.79
N VAL A 80 0.70 8.08 -5.67
CA VAL A 80 1.03 9.49 -5.47
C VAL A 80 -0.25 10.31 -5.56
N ARG A 81 -0.57 11.03 -4.49
CA ARG A 81 -1.74 11.90 -4.45
C ARG A 81 -1.64 12.97 -5.53
N GLU A 82 -2.72 13.16 -6.26
CA GLU A 82 -2.80 14.23 -7.26
C GLU A 82 -2.55 15.60 -6.62
N MET A 83 -1.76 16.45 -7.28
CA MET A 83 -1.41 17.77 -6.77
C MET A 83 -2.64 18.64 -6.46
N ALA A 84 -3.72 18.51 -7.26
CA ALA A 84 -4.97 19.24 -7.03
C ALA A 84 -5.69 18.82 -5.72
N LEU A 85 -5.39 17.62 -5.21
CA LEU A 85 -5.98 17.07 -4.00
C LEU A 85 -5.01 17.17 -2.80
N ASP A 86 -3.75 17.54 -3.01
CA ASP A 86 -2.74 17.64 -1.97
C ASP A 86 -2.87 18.97 -1.23
N LEU A 87 -3.29 18.88 0.04
CA LEU A 87 -3.44 20.03 0.94
C LEU A 87 -2.14 20.35 1.68
N PHE A 88 -1.09 19.56 1.46
CA PHE A 88 0.23 19.68 2.11
C PHE A 88 1.37 19.69 1.07
N PRO A 89 1.36 20.63 0.10
CA PRO A 89 2.40 20.73 -0.91
C PRO A 89 3.79 21.10 -0.35
#